data_AF-A0A6I4NXK7-F1
#
_entry.id   AF-A0A6I4NXK7-F1
#
_cell.length_a   1.000
_cell.length_b   1.000
_cell.length_c   1.000
_cell.angle_alpha   90.00
_cell.angle_beta   90.00
_cell.angle_gamma   90.00
#
_symmetry.space_group_name_H-M   'P 1'
#
loop_
_entity.id
_entity.type
_entity.pdbx_description
1 polymer ?
#
loop_
_entity_poly.entity_id
_entity_poly.type
_entity_poly.pdbx_seq_one_letter_code
_entity_poly.pdbx_strand_id
1 'polypeptide(L)'
;MLRTRTGSRLALVLAAALLGAGLTGCAPWWAAGPDRDGGVHRPDGVPEGGRESITCADGEHLELTATAAHYEVRGACGDIAVRGSQIEVDLESAGTVLVEGQLARIAASGDVGAIVVRGNRNELTAADVGTVTVSGESNALVLDAVTDSVEISGNDNRLEGDVQTDRVVVNGENDVVGPAS
;
A
#
# COMPACT_ATOMS: atom_id res chain seq x y z
N MET A 1 4.21 36.70 -32.05
CA MET A 1 5.52 37.05 -31.47
C MET A 1 5.95 35.87 -30.60
N LEU A 2 6.58 34.79 -31.10
CA LEU A 2 7.94 34.60 -31.63
C LEU A 2 9.08 34.94 -30.66
N ARG A 3 9.57 33.93 -29.91
CA ARG A 3 10.99 33.54 -29.66
C ARG A 3 11.00 32.40 -28.61
N THR A 4 11.04 31.12 -28.96
CA THR A 4 12.24 30.28 -29.23
C THR A 4 13.49 30.62 -28.40
N ARG A 5 14.02 29.65 -27.63
CA ARG A 5 15.21 28.86 -28.01
C ARG A 5 15.76 27.95 -26.88
N THR A 6 16.13 26.74 -27.30
CA THR A 6 17.30 25.90 -26.91
C THR A 6 17.50 25.54 -25.43
N GLY A 7 17.59 24.28 -25.02
CA GLY A 7 18.24 23.14 -25.68
C GLY A 7 19.59 22.90 -25.00
N SER A 8 19.78 21.74 -24.37
CA SER A 8 21.11 21.23 -24.07
C SER A 8 21.17 19.75 -24.39
N ARG A 9 21.97 19.46 -25.41
CA ARG A 9 22.32 18.14 -25.92
C ARG A 9 23.69 17.77 -25.34
N LEU A 10 23.85 16.45 -25.15
CA LEU A 10 25.11 15.69 -25.23
C LEU A 10 26.23 16.01 -24.23
N ALA A 11 26.61 14.99 -23.47
CA ALA A 11 28.00 14.57 -23.37
C ALA A 11 28.08 13.04 -23.21
N LEU A 12 28.37 12.37 -24.33
CA LEU A 12 29.04 11.08 -24.40
C LEU A 12 30.45 11.25 -23.80
N VAL A 13 31.04 10.24 -23.15
CA VAL A 13 32.47 9.86 -23.27
C VAL A 13 32.83 8.61 -22.44
N LEU A 14 33.31 7.61 -23.19
CA LEU A 14 34.30 6.53 -22.95
C LEU A 14 34.27 5.59 -21.73
N ALA A 15 33.95 4.32 -22.03
CA ALA A 15 34.81 3.13 -22.01
C ALA A 15 36.08 3.09 -21.13
N ALA A 16 36.18 2.03 -20.32
CA ALA A 16 37.43 1.26 -20.18
C ALA A 16 37.10 -0.18 -19.74
N ALA A 17 37.34 -1.13 -20.64
CA ALA A 17 37.38 -2.56 -20.38
C ALA A 17 38.67 -2.92 -19.67
N LEU A 18 38.60 -3.74 -18.62
CA LEU A 18 39.74 -4.48 -18.10
C LEU A 18 39.37 -5.96 -17.97
N LEU A 19 39.86 -6.74 -18.94
CA LEU A 19 39.99 -8.18 -18.87
C LEU A 19 41.01 -8.53 -17.77
N GLY A 20 40.59 -9.28 -16.77
CA GLY A 20 41.46 -9.99 -15.84
C GLY A 20 41.25 -11.49 -15.99
N ALA A 21 42.01 -12.13 -16.89
CA ALA A 21 42.10 -13.59 -16.98
C ALA A 21 43.16 -14.06 -15.97
N GLY A 22 42.70 -14.66 -14.86
CA GLY A 22 43.54 -15.21 -13.81
C GLY A 22 43.37 -16.73 -13.69
N LEU A 23 44.28 -17.44 -14.34
CA LEU A 23 44.94 -18.70 -13.97
C LEU A 23 44.16 -19.78 -13.16
N THR A 24 44.06 -20.92 -13.83
CA THR A 24 43.90 -22.29 -13.35
C THR A 24 44.58 -22.59 -12.00
N GLY A 25 43.80 -23.03 -11.02
CA GLY A 25 44.27 -23.68 -9.79
C GLY A 25 43.49 -24.97 -9.55
N CYS A 26 44.18 -26.11 -9.58
CA CYS A 26 43.63 -27.41 -9.19
C CYS A 26 43.28 -27.40 -7.69
N ALA A 27 42.02 -27.62 -7.33
CA ALA A 27 41.62 -27.89 -5.95
C ALA A 27 41.32 -29.40 -5.79
N PRO A 28 41.84 -30.04 -4.73
CA PRO A 28 41.73 -31.48 -4.52
C PRO A 28 40.34 -31.93 -4.03
N TRP A 29 39.90 -33.04 -4.60
CA TRP A 29 39.01 -34.09 -4.11
C TRP A 29 39.13 -34.41 -2.59
N TRP A 30 38.44 -33.68 -1.74
CA TRP A 30 38.03 -34.19 -0.43
C TRP A 30 36.62 -33.70 -0.16
N ALA A 31 35.70 -34.64 -0.27
CA ALA A 31 34.29 -34.48 0.01
C ALA A 31 34.07 -34.26 1.50
N ALA A 32 33.51 -33.09 1.85
CA ALA A 32 32.81 -32.84 3.10
C ALA A 32 32.00 -31.55 2.94
N GLY A 33 30.85 -31.62 2.28
CA GLY A 33 29.86 -30.55 2.31
C GLY A 33 28.81 -30.89 3.37
N PRO A 34 28.70 -30.15 4.48
CA PRO A 34 27.43 -30.02 5.18
C PRO A 34 26.56 -29.01 4.41
N ASP A 35 25.26 -29.31 4.36
CA ASP A 35 24.18 -28.47 3.87
C ASP A 35 24.42 -26.97 4.12
N ARG A 36 24.30 -26.18 3.06
CA ARG A 36 23.80 -24.81 3.16
C ARG A 36 22.85 -24.59 2.00
N ASP A 37 21.58 -24.56 2.35
CA ASP A 37 20.49 -23.96 1.59
C ASP A 37 20.95 -22.64 0.97
N GLY A 38 21.37 -22.72 -0.29
CA GLY A 38 21.57 -21.58 -1.16
C GLY A 38 20.23 -21.13 -1.72
N GLY A 39 19.25 -20.91 -0.84
CA GLY A 39 18.09 -20.11 -1.19
C GLY A 39 18.61 -18.72 -1.51
N VAL A 40 18.71 -18.41 -2.80
CA VAL A 40 19.02 -17.07 -3.29
C VAL A 40 17.88 -16.19 -2.80
N HIS A 41 18.08 -15.53 -1.65
CA HIS A 41 17.26 -14.40 -1.24
C HIS A 41 17.53 -13.32 -2.29
N ARG A 42 16.68 -13.29 -3.30
CA ARG A 42 16.64 -12.21 -4.28
C ARG A 42 15.96 -11.05 -3.54
N PRO A 43 16.67 -9.95 -3.23
CA PRO A 43 15.96 -8.72 -2.94
C PRO A 43 15.30 -8.27 -4.26
N ASP A 44 14.17 -7.58 -4.16
CA ASP A 44 13.46 -6.95 -5.28
C ASP A 44 12.45 -7.85 -6.00
N GLY A 45 11.43 -8.26 -5.26
CA GLY A 45 10.13 -8.66 -5.81
C GLY A 45 9.04 -8.25 -4.83
N VAL A 46 8.02 -7.54 -5.32
CA VAL A 46 6.76 -7.40 -4.57
C VAL A 46 6.25 -8.83 -4.37
N PRO A 47 6.03 -9.32 -3.13
CA PRO A 47 5.51 -10.66 -2.92
C PRO A 47 4.21 -10.85 -3.72
N GLU A 48 4.22 -11.82 -4.62
CA GLU A 48 3.09 -12.22 -5.45
C GLU A 48 2.41 -13.43 -4.82
N GLY A 49 1.15 -13.30 -4.41
CA GLY A 49 0.45 -14.44 -3.81
C GLY A 49 0.83 -14.67 -2.35
N GLY A 50 -0.17 -15.04 -1.54
CA GLY A 50 0.10 -15.60 -0.21
C GLY A 50 -0.90 -15.18 0.85
N ARG A 51 -0.80 -15.85 1.99
CA ARG A 51 -1.46 -15.46 3.24
C ARG A 51 -0.38 -15.32 4.31
N GLU A 52 -0.38 -14.21 5.02
CA GLU A 52 0.60 -13.93 6.07
C GLU A 52 -0.11 -13.40 7.32
N SER A 53 0.33 -13.85 8.49
CA SER A 53 -0.19 -13.37 9.78
C SER A 53 0.86 -12.52 10.47
N ILE A 54 0.50 -11.31 10.84
CA ILE A 54 1.37 -10.31 11.46
C ILE A 54 0.75 -9.89 12.79
N THR A 55 1.57 -9.59 13.78
CA THR A 55 1.11 -9.07 15.07
C THR A 55 1.77 -7.73 15.30
N CYS A 56 0.95 -6.68 15.43
CA CYS A 56 1.42 -5.36 15.81
C CYS A 56 1.64 -5.31 17.32
N ALA A 57 2.77 -4.76 17.74
CA ALA A 57 2.87 -4.19 19.07
C ALA A 57 2.08 -2.86 19.12
N ASP A 58 1.66 -2.44 20.32
CA ASP A 58 0.86 -1.23 20.52
C ASP A 58 1.50 -0.01 19.83
N GLY A 59 0.83 0.50 18.80
CA GLY A 59 1.26 1.69 18.08
C GLY A 59 2.37 1.47 17.03
N GLU A 60 2.70 0.23 16.68
CA GLU A 60 3.71 -0.08 15.66
C GLU A 60 3.25 0.34 14.25
N HIS A 61 4.19 0.82 13.42
CA HIS A 61 3.96 1.12 12.01
C HIS A 61 4.24 -0.11 11.15
N LEU A 62 3.27 -0.49 10.31
CA LEU A 62 3.34 -1.66 9.45
C LEU A 62 3.26 -1.26 7.98
N GLU A 63 4.17 -1.76 7.15
CA GLU A 63 4.12 -1.58 5.69
C GLU A 63 3.89 -2.91 4.98
N LEU A 64 2.79 -2.99 4.23
CA LEU A 64 2.39 -4.15 3.45
C LEU A 64 2.51 -3.78 1.97
N THR A 65 3.52 -4.31 1.29
CA THR A 65 3.68 -4.09 -0.15
C THR A 65 3.58 -5.43 -0.87
N ALA A 66 2.53 -5.62 -1.67
CA ALA A 66 2.26 -6.91 -2.30
C ALA A 66 1.44 -6.82 -3.59
N THR A 67 1.30 -7.93 -4.28
CA THR A 67 0.28 -8.10 -5.33
C THR A 67 -0.40 -9.44 -5.13
N ALA A 68 -1.75 -9.45 -5.15
CA ALA A 68 -2.54 -10.66 -4.94
C ALA A 68 -2.22 -11.36 -3.61
N ALA A 69 -2.21 -10.64 -2.48
CA ALA A 69 -1.84 -11.17 -1.17
C ALA A 69 -2.91 -10.91 -0.11
N HIS A 70 -2.94 -11.74 0.93
CA HIS A 70 -3.83 -11.61 2.07
C HIS A 70 -3.03 -11.52 3.37
N TYR A 71 -3.33 -10.52 4.20
CA TYR A 71 -2.72 -10.29 5.49
C TYR A 71 -3.75 -10.38 6.61
N GLU A 72 -3.44 -11.13 7.66
CA GLU A 72 -4.16 -11.11 8.93
C GLU A 72 -3.31 -10.38 9.97
N VAL A 73 -3.72 -9.19 10.38
CA VAL A 73 -3.00 -8.32 11.30
C VAL A 73 -3.71 -8.30 12.64
N ARG A 74 -3.03 -8.76 13.70
CA ARG A 74 -3.57 -8.79 15.06
C ARG A 74 -2.98 -7.70 15.94
N GLY A 75 -3.75 -7.24 16.93
CA GLY A 75 -3.36 -6.18 17.85
C GLY A 75 -3.74 -4.77 17.37
N ALA A 76 -3.39 -3.78 18.19
CA ALA A 76 -3.64 -2.36 17.92
C ALA A 76 -2.42 -1.72 17.23
N CYS A 77 -2.48 -1.63 15.90
CA CYS A 77 -1.42 -1.00 15.12
C CYS A 77 -1.47 0.53 15.27
N GLY A 78 -0.32 1.19 15.13
CA GLY A 78 -0.26 2.65 15.02
C GLY A 78 -0.71 3.07 13.64
N ASP A 79 0.15 2.86 12.66
CA ASP A 79 -0.12 3.21 11.26
C ASP A 79 0.08 1.98 10.38
N ILE A 80 -0.81 1.75 9.43
CA ILE A 80 -0.68 0.68 8.43
C ILE A 80 -0.67 1.30 7.05
N ALA A 81 0.38 1.04 6.27
CA ALA A 81 0.48 1.42 4.87
C ALA A 81 0.39 0.20 3.96
N VAL A 82 -0.67 0.11 3.17
CA VAL A 82 -0.93 -0.96 2.21
C VAL A 82 -0.67 -0.45 0.80
N ARG A 83 0.28 -1.07 0.10
CA ARG A 83 0.75 -0.65 -1.22
C ARG A 83 0.70 -1.78 -2.23
N GLY A 84 0.06 -1.55 -3.37
CA GLY A 84 0.06 -2.50 -4.49
C GLY A 84 -1.32 -2.78 -5.04
N SER A 85 -1.62 -4.03 -5.38
CA SER A 85 -2.91 -4.36 -6.00
C SER A 85 -3.44 -5.73 -5.61
N GLN A 86 -4.78 -5.86 -5.53
CA GLN A 86 -5.44 -7.10 -5.12
C GLN A 86 -4.93 -7.57 -3.74
N ILE A 87 -4.88 -6.66 -2.78
CA ILE A 87 -4.43 -6.96 -1.41
C ILE A 87 -5.66 -7.05 -0.51
N GLU A 88 -5.74 -8.11 0.27
CA GLU A 88 -6.76 -8.27 1.31
C GLU A 88 -6.07 -8.11 2.67
N VAL A 89 -6.63 -7.28 3.57
CA VAL A 89 -6.11 -7.09 4.92
C VAL A 89 -7.25 -7.16 5.91
N ASP A 90 -7.18 -8.12 6.82
CA ASP A 90 -8.03 -8.17 8.01
C ASP A 90 -7.21 -7.62 9.18
N LEU A 91 -7.72 -6.60 9.87
CA LEU A 91 -7.08 -6.02 11.05
C LEU A 91 -8.05 -5.82 12.21
N GLU A 92 -7.50 -5.70 13.42
CA GLU A 92 -8.28 -5.38 14.62
C GLU A 92 -8.55 -3.88 14.70
N SER A 93 -7.51 -3.07 14.95
CA SER A 93 -7.62 -1.61 15.02
C SER A 93 -6.33 -0.94 14.54
N ALA A 94 -6.43 0.31 14.10
CA ALA A 94 -5.28 1.10 13.68
C ALA A 94 -5.47 2.58 14.00
N GLY A 95 -4.41 3.29 14.32
CA GLY A 95 -4.41 4.75 14.33
C GLY A 95 -4.67 5.31 12.91
N THR A 96 -3.93 4.83 11.91
CA THR A 96 -4.14 5.22 10.51
C THR A 96 -4.09 4.02 9.58
N VAL A 97 -4.97 3.98 8.59
CA VAL A 97 -4.90 3.08 7.44
C VAL A 97 -4.67 3.89 6.17
N LEU A 98 -3.49 3.75 5.57
CA LEU A 98 -3.14 4.30 4.28
C LEU A 98 -3.20 3.19 3.22
N VAL A 99 -4.02 3.39 2.18
CA VAL A 99 -4.10 2.49 1.03
C VAL A 99 -3.57 3.23 -0.20
N GLU A 100 -2.49 2.76 -0.81
CA GLU A 100 -1.91 3.29 -2.05
C GLU A 100 -1.91 2.19 -3.12
N GLY A 101 -2.94 2.16 -3.96
CA GLY A 101 -3.12 1.03 -4.85
C GLY A 101 -4.51 0.88 -5.44
N GLN A 102 -4.79 -0.33 -5.91
CA GLN A 102 -6.07 -0.66 -6.53
C GLN A 102 -6.56 -2.05 -6.17
N LEU A 103 -7.88 -2.23 -6.11
CA LEU A 103 -8.49 -3.51 -5.78
C LEU A 103 -8.05 -4.04 -4.40
N ALA A 104 -7.70 -3.15 -3.47
CA ALA A 104 -7.46 -3.55 -2.08
C ALA A 104 -8.80 -3.73 -1.35
N ARG A 105 -8.89 -4.73 -0.47
CA ARG A 105 -10.00 -4.90 0.48
C ARG A 105 -9.45 -4.88 1.88
N ILE A 106 -9.90 -3.93 2.69
CA ILE A 106 -9.46 -3.77 4.08
C ILE A 106 -10.66 -3.94 5.00
N ALA A 107 -10.58 -4.85 5.95
CA ALA A 107 -11.60 -5.04 6.97
C ALA A 107 -10.99 -4.81 8.36
N ALA A 108 -11.38 -3.73 9.02
CA ALA A 108 -11.09 -3.47 10.41
C ALA A 108 -12.29 -3.86 11.28
N SER A 109 -12.04 -4.66 12.32
CA SER A 109 -13.08 -5.09 13.25
C SER A 109 -13.33 -4.12 14.41
N GLY A 110 -12.43 -3.14 14.60
CA GLY A 110 -12.54 -2.07 15.58
C GLY A 110 -12.26 -0.70 14.97
N ASP A 111 -11.97 0.26 15.85
CA ASP A 111 -11.86 1.67 15.51
C ASP A 111 -10.61 1.96 14.67
N VAL A 112 -10.75 2.93 13.77
CA VAL A 112 -9.64 3.46 12.97
C VAL A 112 -9.56 4.97 13.11
N GLY A 113 -8.43 5.51 13.58
CA GLY A 113 -8.31 6.97 13.77
C GLY A 113 -8.46 7.75 12.45
N ALA A 114 -7.80 7.29 11.39
CA ALA A 114 -7.90 7.89 10.06
C ALA A 114 -7.79 6.86 8.93
N ILE A 115 -8.56 7.07 7.86
CA ILE A 115 -8.47 6.33 6.62
C ILE A 115 -8.01 7.27 5.51
N VAL A 116 -6.95 6.90 4.79
CA VAL A 116 -6.46 7.61 3.62
C VAL A 116 -6.37 6.65 2.45
N VAL A 117 -7.18 6.88 1.40
CA VAL A 117 -7.18 6.08 0.18
C VAL A 117 -6.60 6.89 -0.96
N ARG A 118 -5.56 6.37 -1.61
CA ARG A 118 -4.96 6.90 -2.84
C ARG A 118 -4.95 5.83 -3.91
N GLY A 119 -5.90 5.92 -4.82
CA GLY A 119 -6.04 4.98 -5.93
C GLY A 119 -7.50 4.58 -6.15
N ASN A 120 -7.71 3.43 -6.77
CA ASN A 120 -9.00 3.15 -7.42
C ASN A 120 -9.56 1.78 -7.04
N ARG A 121 -10.89 1.68 -6.97
CA ARG A 121 -11.62 0.43 -6.72
C ARG A 121 -11.16 -0.29 -5.45
N ASN A 122 -10.89 0.46 -4.39
CA ASN A 122 -10.60 -0.11 -3.08
C ASN A 122 -11.89 -0.21 -2.27
N GLU A 123 -11.98 -1.25 -1.45
CA GLU A 123 -13.09 -1.52 -0.55
C GLU A 123 -12.57 -1.48 0.88
N LEU A 124 -13.21 -0.71 1.76
CA LEU A 124 -12.83 -0.64 3.16
C LEU A 124 -14.07 -0.78 4.06
N THR A 125 -13.94 -1.58 5.10
CA THR A 125 -14.93 -1.71 6.17
C THR A 125 -14.26 -1.47 7.51
N ALA A 126 -14.86 -0.63 8.36
CA ALA A 126 -14.38 -0.38 9.71
C ALA A 126 -15.55 -0.02 10.63
N ALA A 127 -15.33 -0.04 11.95
CA ALA A 127 -16.28 0.46 12.93
C ALA A 127 -16.28 2.00 12.91
N ASP A 128 -15.87 2.64 14.02
CA ASP A 128 -15.79 4.10 14.10
C ASP A 128 -14.52 4.62 13.44
N VAL A 129 -14.67 5.71 12.66
CA VAL A 129 -13.56 6.40 12.02
C VAL A 129 -13.55 7.88 12.38
N GLY A 130 -12.38 8.42 12.70
CA GLY A 130 -12.22 9.86 12.91
C GLY A 130 -12.29 10.62 11.59
N THR A 131 -11.23 10.47 10.78
CA THR A 131 -11.08 11.19 9.51
C THR A 131 -11.04 10.25 8.31
N VAL A 132 -11.71 10.63 7.23
CA VAL A 132 -11.65 9.94 5.95
C VAL A 132 -11.14 10.87 4.86
N THR A 133 -10.12 10.43 4.11
CA THR A 133 -9.64 11.10 2.90
C THR A 133 -9.56 10.10 1.76
N VAL A 134 -10.27 10.37 0.67
CA VAL A 134 -10.26 9.52 -0.53
C VAL A 134 -9.79 10.35 -1.72
N SER A 135 -8.82 9.82 -2.47
CA SER A 135 -8.32 10.37 -3.72
C SER A 135 -8.26 9.28 -4.78
N GLY A 136 -9.09 9.40 -5.81
CA GLY A 136 -9.19 8.44 -6.91
C GLY A 136 -10.63 8.07 -7.24
N GLU A 137 -10.82 6.91 -7.86
CA GLU A 137 -12.09 6.56 -8.49
C GLU A 137 -12.68 5.23 -7.99
N SER A 138 -14.00 5.19 -7.89
CA SER A 138 -14.76 3.97 -7.59
C SER A 138 -14.37 3.27 -6.28
N ASN A 139 -13.95 4.02 -5.27
CA ASN A 139 -13.68 3.45 -3.93
C ASN A 139 -14.98 3.31 -3.14
N ALA A 140 -15.12 2.23 -2.38
CA ALA A 140 -16.29 1.95 -1.53
C ALA A 140 -15.85 1.81 -0.07
N LEU A 141 -16.40 2.64 0.81
CA LEU A 141 -16.12 2.63 2.24
C LEU A 141 -17.45 2.38 2.96
N VAL A 142 -17.48 1.39 3.84
CA VAL A 142 -18.63 1.07 4.71
C VAL A 142 -18.16 1.18 6.15
N LEU A 143 -18.56 2.26 6.81
CA LEU A 143 -18.09 2.64 8.14
C LEU A 143 -19.30 2.72 9.08
N ASP A 144 -19.16 2.34 10.34
CA ASP A 144 -20.27 2.48 11.28
C ASP A 144 -20.55 3.97 11.55
N ALA A 145 -19.51 4.74 11.87
CA ALA A 145 -19.59 6.19 12.03
C ALA A 145 -18.34 6.94 11.56
N VAL A 146 -18.52 8.20 11.16
CA VAL A 146 -17.42 9.15 10.89
C VAL A 146 -17.58 10.41 11.74
N THR A 147 -16.60 10.73 12.57
CA THR A 147 -16.77 11.72 13.64
C THR A 147 -16.07 13.07 13.42
N ASP A 148 -14.96 13.13 12.66
CA ASP A 148 -14.19 14.36 12.51
C ASP A 148 -14.39 15.03 11.14
N SER A 149 -14.03 14.37 10.05
CA SER A 149 -14.12 14.96 8.71
C SER A 149 -14.08 13.94 7.57
N VAL A 150 -14.67 14.32 6.43
CA VAL A 150 -14.67 13.55 5.19
C VAL A 150 -14.19 14.45 4.05
N GLU A 151 -13.16 14.02 3.35
CA GLU A 151 -12.71 14.63 2.10
C GLU A 151 -12.66 13.56 1.00
N ILE A 152 -13.39 13.79 -0.08
CA ILE A 152 -13.38 12.91 -1.26
C ILE A 152 -13.00 13.75 -2.48
N SER A 153 -12.03 13.26 -3.25
CA SER A 153 -11.65 13.83 -4.53
C SER A 153 -11.48 12.74 -5.60
N GLY A 154 -12.18 12.91 -6.72
CA GLY A 154 -12.25 11.94 -7.81
C GLY A 154 -13.70 11.56 -8.10
N ASN A 155 -13.96 10.41 -8.71
CA ASN A 155 -15.31 10.11 -9.22
C ASN A 155 -15.83 8.74 -8.75
N ASP A 156 -17.16 8.62 -8.69
CA ASP A 156 -17.87 7.37 -8.39
C ASP A 156 -17.49 6.75 -7.04
N ASN A 157 -17.01 7.54 -6.07
CA ASN A 157 -16.69 7.04 -4.73
C ASN A 157 -17.95 6.94 -3.87
N ARG A 158 -17.96 6.00 -2.95
CA ARG A 158 -19.09 5.75 -2.06
C ARG A 158 -18.60 5.60 -0.64
N LEU A 159 -19.15 6.42 0.25
CA LEU A 159 -18.99 6.31 1.69
C LEU A 159 -20.37 6.09 2.31
N GLU A 160 -20.57 4.91 2.87
CA GLU A 160 -21.78 4.52 3.58
C GLU A 160 -21.48 4.44 5.08
N GLY A 161 -22.26 5.14 5.90
CA GLY A 161 -22.09 5.17 7.35
C GLY A 161 -22.83 6.32 8.03
N ASP A 162 -22.79 6.35 9.37
CA ASP A 162 -23.30 7.50 10.13
C ASP A 162 -22.27 8.64 10.14
N VAL A 163 -22.43 9.60 9.24
CA VAL A 163 -21.52 10.76 9.12
C VAL A 163 -21.94 11.84 10.10
N GLN A 164 -21.27 11.90 11.25
CA GLN A 164 -21.54 12.78 12.37
C GLN A 164 -20.65 14.04 12.39
N THR A 165 -20.39 14.62 11.21
CA THR A 165 -19.53 15.81 11.06
C THR A 165 -20.13 16.84 10.11
N ASP A 166 -19.84 18.11 10.33
CA ASP A 166 -20.15 19.22 9.43
C ASP A 166 -19.04 19.47 8.39
N ARG A 167 -17.89 18.81 8.52
CA ARG A 167 -16.73 18.96 7.62
C ARG A 167 -16.72 17.85 6.57
N VAL A 168 -17.64 17.96 5.62
CA VAL A 168 -17.72 17.08 4.44
C VAL A 168 -17.38 17.88 3.19
N VAL A 169 -16.33 17.48 2.48
CA VAL A 169 -15.89 18.08 1.21
C VAL A 169 -15.84 16.99 0.15
N VAL A 170 -16.57 17.20 -0.94
CA VAL A 170 -16.64 16.25 -2.07
C VAL A 170 -16.33 17.00 -3.36
N ASN A 171 -15.27 16.59 -4.04
CA ASN A 171 -14.77 17.21 -5.26
C ASN A 171 -14.69 16.18 -6.41
N GLY A 172 -15.77 16.10 -7.18
CA GLY A 172 -15.85 15.29 -8.40
C GLY A 172 -17.29 14.93 -8.76
N GLU A 173 -17.47 13.81 -9.45
CA GLU A 173 -18.76 13.39 -10.01
C GLU A 173 -19.24 12.05 -9.45
N ASN A 174 -20.55 11.92 -9.26
CA ASN A 174 -21.23 10.69 -8.81
C ASN A 174 -20.77 10.12 -7.46
N ASP A 175 -20.11 10.93 -6.63
CA ASP A 175 -19.75 10.50 -5.28
C ASP A 175 -21.00 10.48 -4.36
N VAL A 176 -21.06 9.48 -3.48
CA VAL A 176 -22.14 9.30 -2.50
C VAL A 176 -21.55 9.31 -1.09
N VAL A 177 -22.10 10.14 -0.22
CA VAL A 177 -21.78 10.19 1.21
C VAL A 177 -23.09 10.17 1.98
N GLY A 178 -23.31 9.16 2.82
CA GLY A 178 -24.54 9.07 3.61
C GLY A 178 -24.76 7.70 4.24
N PRO A 179 -25.95 7.44 4.80
CA PRO A 179 -26.25 6.15 5.41
C PRO A 179 -26.30 5.03 4.35
N ALA A 180 -26.08 3.79 4.79
CA ALA A 180 -26.35 2.62 3.97
C ALA A 180 -27.84 2.59 3.55
N SER A 181 -28.08 2.49 2.23
CA SER A 181 -29.42 2.53 1.61
C SER A 181 -30.09 1.17 1.50
#